data_AF-A0A3D0VLM1-F1
#
_entry.id   AF-A0A3D0VLM1-F1
#
_cell.length_a   1.000
_cell.length_b   1.000
_cell.length_c   1.000
_cell.angle_alpha   90.00
_cell.angle_beta   90.00
_cell.angle_gamma   90.00
#
_symmetry.space_group_name_H-M   'P 1'
#
loop_
_entity.id
_entity.type
_entity.pdbx_description
1 polymer ?
#
loop_
_entity_poly.entity_id
_entity_poly.type
_entity_poly.pdbx_seq_one_letter_code
_entity_poly.pdbx_strand_id
1 'polypeptide(L)'
;MMLFTSCSERDPKQVVIDVLQYAKDGEKEKILNMIDREHWGGDYMPDGSCLGVEETVDKLLLATKDRDILGKENVKIYNEFDEYITLTYEDNSFVNGRNFDILVYLYKRKNGYIIHGMTVSRGNPIHLPQRN
;
A
#
# COMPACT_ATOMS: atom_id res chain seq x y z
N MET A 1 -5.54 -20.42 18.64
CA MET A 1 -4.12 -20.09 18.90
C MET A 1 -3.53 -19.59 17.59
N MET A 2 -3.52 -18.27 17.37
CA MET A 2 -2.94 -17.67 16.14
C MET A 2 -1.60 -17.04 16.51
N LEU A 3 -0.58 -17.37 15.71
CA LEU A 3 0.81 -16.98 15.91
C LEU A 3 0.98 -15.48 15.68
N PHE A 4 0.96 -14.69 16.75
CA PHE A 4 1.57 -13.37 16.77
C PHE A 4 3.09 -13.59 16.82
N THR A 5 3.73 -13.75 15.67
CA THR A 5 5.19 -13.58 15.59
C THR A 5 5.52 -12.18 16.12
N SER A 6 6.35 -12.12 17.16
CA SER A 6 6.71 -10.90 17.87
C SER A 6 7.20 -9.83 16.89
N CYS A 7 6.41 -8.78 16.71
CA CYS A 7 6.79 -7.62 15.91
C CYS A 7 7.72 -6.74 16.75
N SER A 8 9.03 -6.96 16.62
CA SER A 8 9.97 -5.83 16.64
C SER A 8 9.46 -4.79 15.64
N GLU A 9 9.54 -3.49 15.96
CA GLU A 9 9.08 -2.36 15.14
C GLU A 9 9.38 -2.62 13.65
N ARG A 10 8.37 -3.11 12.92
CA ARG A 10 8.53 -3.43 11.50
C ARG A 10 8.79 -2.13 10.78
N ASP A 11 9.93 -2.03 10.09
CA ASP A 11 10.22 -0.93 9.17
C ASP A 11 9.00 -0.69 8.25
N PRO A 12 8.40 0.53 8.25
CA PRO A 12 7.19 0.81 7.48
C PRO A 12 7.40 0.59 5.97
N LYS A 13 8.64 0.72 5.47
CA LYS A 13 8.95 0.39 4.08
C LYS A 13 8.84 -1.11 3.80
N GLN A 14 9.21 -1.96 4.76
CA GLN A 14 9.04 -3.41 4.63
C GLN A 14 7.57 -3.79 4.51
N VAL A 15 6.67 -3.12 5.24
CA VAL A 15 5.23 -3.38 5.16
C VAL A 15 4.73 -3.18 3.72
N VAL A 16 5.18 -2.13 3.04
CA VAL A 16 4.83 -1.87 1.63
C VAL A 16 5.39 -2.96 0.70
N ILE A 17 6.64 -3.38 0.89
CA ILE A 17 7.25 -4.46 0.10
C ILE A 17 6.54 -5.80 0.34
N ASP A 18 6.20 -6.13 1.58
CA ASP A 18 5.47 -7.37 1.90
C ASP A 18 4.11 -7.40 1.20
N VAL A 19 3.37 -6.29 1.22
CA VAL A 19 2.08 -6.15 0.53
C VAL A 19 2.22 -6.35 -0.97
N LEU A 20 3.23 -5.72 -1.58
CA LEU A 20 3.53 -5.87 -3.00
C LEU A 20 3.91 -7.30 -3.37
N GLN A 21 4.69 -7.96 -2.52
CA GLN A 21 5.10 -9.35 -2.73
C GLN A 21 3.91 -10.30 -2.60
N TYR A 22 3.09 -10.17 -1.55
CA TYR A 22 1.85 -10.91 -1.42
C TYR A 22 0.91 -10.67 -2.60
N ALA A 23 0.86 -9.44 -3.13
CA ALA A 23 0.04 -9.14 -4.30
C ALA A 23 0.58 -9.79 -5.58
N LYS A 24 1.90 -9.76 -5.81
CA LYS A 24 2.55 -10.48 -6.91
C LYS A 24 2.25 -11.99 -6.83
N ASP A 25 2.31 -12.55 -5.63
CA ASP A 25 2.12 -13.98 -5.37
C ASP A 25 0.64 -14.40 -5.33
N GLY A 26 -0.31 -13.46 -5.50
CA GLY A 26 -1.74 -13.75 -5.50
C GLY A 26 -2.35 -13.99 -4.11
N GLU A 27 -1.63 -13.66 -3.04
CA GLU A 27 -1.99 -13.96 -1.65
C GLU A 27 -2.97 -12.93 -1.05
N LYS A 28 -4.15 -12.80 -1.67
CA LYS A 28 -5.22 -11.83 -1.29
C LYS A 28 -5.49 -11.79 0.22
N GLU A 29 -5.66 -12.95 0.84
CA GLU A 29 -5.97 -13.07 2.27
C GLU A 29 -4.89 -12.50 3.18
N LYS A 30 -3.61 -12.62 2.81
CA LYS A 30 -2.52 -12.05 3.62
C LYS A 30 -2.56 -10.53 3.62
N ILE A 31 -2.85 -9.92 2.46
CA ILE A 31 -3.01 -8.47 2.33
C ILE A 31 -4.21 -8.00 3.14
N LEU A 32 -5.34 -8.70 3.03
CA LEU A 32 -6.57 -8.37 3.78
C LEU A 32 -6.38 -8.45 5.31
N ASN A 33 -5.51 -9.33 5.80
CA ASN A 33 -5.16 -9.44 7.22
C ASN A 33 -4.22 -8.33 7.71
N MET A 34 -3.64 -7.54 6.80
CA MET A 34 -2.80 -6.38 7.13
C MET A 34 -3.58 -5.05 7.12
N ILE A 35 -4.85 -5.07 6.74
CA ILE A 35 -5.70 -3.88 6.61
C ILE A 35 -6.61 -3.73 7.84
N ASP A 36 -6.63 -2.53 8.39
CA ASP A 36 -7.60 -2.11 9.40
C ASP A 36 -8.96 -1.84 8.73
N ARG A 37 -9.78 -2.89 8.64
CA ARG A 37 -11.08 -2.81 7.96
C ARG A 37 -12.05 -1.84 8.66
N GLU A 38 -11.91 -1.66 9.96
CA GLU A 38 -12.77 -0.76 10.75
C GLU A 38 -12.49 0.71 10.46
N HIS A 39 -11.23 1.01 10.12
CA HIS A 39 -10.77 2.37 9.87
C HIS A 39 -10.34 2.58 8.42
N TRP A 40 -10.80 1.76 7.47
CA TRP A 40 -10.38 1.87 6.08
C TRP A 40 -10.77 3.22 5.47
N GLY A 41 -9.76 4.00 5.07
CA GLY A 41 -9.93 5.34 4.48
C GLY A 41 -10.27 5.34 2.98
N GLY A 42 -10.19 4.19 2.29
CA GLY A 42 -10.43 4.10 0.85
C GLY A 42 -9.18 4.14 -0.03
N ASP A 43 -9.34 3.68 -1.28
CA ASP A 43 -8.57 4.20 -2.41
C ASP A 43 -9.26 5.48 -2.88
N TYR A 44 -8.58 6.63 -2.72
CA TYR A 44 -9.11 7.92 -3.12
C TYR A 44 -9.10 8.03 -4.65
N MET A 45 -10.27 7.84 -5.26
CA MET A 45 -10.47 8.01 -6.68
C MET A 45 -10.62 9.50 -7.04
N PRO A 46 -10.26 9.94 -8.26
CA PRO A 46 -10.38 11.33 -8.69
C PRO A 46 -11.82 11.89 -8.66
N ASP A 47 -12.83 11.02 -8.66
CA ASP A 47 -14.25 11.37 -8.57
C ASP A 47 -14.74 11.56 -7.13
N GLY A 48 -13.86 11.44 -6.15
CA GLY A 48 -14.18 11.55 -4.72
C GLY A 48 -14.83 10.30 -4.13
N SER A 49 -14.93 9.21 -4.90
CA SER A 49 -15.34 7.91 -4.36
C SER A 49 -14.18 7.20 -3.66
N CYS A 50 -14.51 6.44 -2.61
CA CYS A 50 -13.58 5.53 -1.97
C CYS A 50 -13.92 4.11 -2.38
N LEU A 51 -12.95 3.37 -2.93
CA LEU A 51 -13.13 1.94 -3.16
C LEU A 51 -13.16 1.18 -1.84
N GLY A 52 -13.95 0.10 -1.82
CA GLY A 52 -13.92 -0.86 -0.72
C GLY A 52 -12.57 -1.58 -0.62
N VAL A 53 -12.29 -2.13 0.56
CA VAL A 53 -11.05 -2.88 0.84
C VAL A 53 -10.81 -3.96 -0.20
N GLU A 54 -11.79 -4.81 -0.46
CA GLU A 54 -11.63 -5.95 -1.38
C GLU A 54 -11.36 -5.51 -2.82
N GLU A 55 -12.10 -4.51 -3.32
CA GLU A 55 -11.89 -3.99 -4.67
C GLU A 55 -10.49 -3.37 -4.83
N THR A 56 -10.01 -2.67 -3.79
CA THR A 56 -8.65 -2.10 -3.77
C THR A 56 -7.60 -3.19 -3.85
N VAL A 57 -7.76 -4.27 -3.06
CA VAL A 57 -6.84 -5.42 -3.09
C VAL A 57 -6.90 -6.14 -4.45
N ASP A 58 -8.07 -6.30 -5.06
CA ASP A 58 -8.19 -6.89 -6.39
C ASP A 58 -7.50 -6.04 -7.47
N LYS A 59 -7.59 -4.71 -7.39
CA LYS A 59 -6.84 -3.80 -8.26
C LYS A 59 -5.33 -3.93 -8.05
N LEU A 60 -4.89 -4.04 -6.81
CA LEU A 60 -3.49 -4.25 -6.47
C LEU A 60 -2.96 -5.55 -7.10
N LEU A 61 -3.65 -6.68 -6.87
CA LEU A 61 -3.29 -8.00 -7.40
C LEU A 61 -3.15 -7.97 -8.93
N LEU A 62 -4.12 -7.35 -9.62
CA LEU A 62 -4.09 -7.21 -11.08
C LEU A 62 -2.93 -6.33 -11.55
N ALA A 63 -2.55 -5.31 -10.78
CA ALA A 63 -1.49 -4.38 -11.15
C ALA A 63 -0.08 -4.96 -10.92
N THR A 64 0.09 -5.89 -9.98
CA THR A 64 1.39 -6.49 -9.61
C THR A 64 1.69 -7.84 -10.28
N LYS A 65 0.69 -8.56 -10.79
CA LYS A 65 0.83 -9.96 -11.26
C LYS A 65 2.03 -10.23 -12.18
N ASP A 66 2.30 -9.33 -13.11
CA ASP A 66 3.36 -9.49 -14.13
C ASP A 66 4.54 -8.55 -13.88
N ARG A 67 4.72 -8.05 -12.65
CA ARG A 67 5.75 -7.08 -12.28
C ARG A 67 6.83 -7.67 -11.39
N ASP A 68 8.04 -7.17 -11.54
CA ASP A 68 9.09 -7.37 -10.56
C ASP A 68 8.98 -6.32 -9.46
N ILE A 69 8.88 -6.79 -8.21
CA ILE A 69 8.86 -5.92 -7.05
C ILE A 69 10.31 -5.54 -6.73
N LEU A 70 10.61 -4.26 -6.88
CA LEU A 70 11.89 -3.66 -6.55
C LEU A 70 12.02 -3.52 -5.02
N GLY A 71 13.25 -3.38 -4.53
CA GLY A 71 13.52 -3.35 -3.09
C GLY A 71 13.01 -2.08 -2.39
N LYS A 72 13.20 -2.04 -1.06
CA LYS A 72 12.75 -0.96 -0.16
C LYS A 72 13.24 0.44 -0.54
N GLU A 73 14.33 0.54 -1.29
CA GLU A 73 14.87 1.79 -1.81
C GLU A 73 13.89 2.53 -2.74
N ASN A 74 12.94 1.81 -3.34
CA ASN A 74 11.86 2.38 -4.16
C ASN A 74 10.65 2.82 -3.33
N VAL A 75 10.67 2.59 -2.01
CA VAL A 75 9.65 3.08 -1.09
C VAL A 75 10.12 4.40 -0.47
N LYS A 76 9.39 5.49 -0.72
CA LYS A 76 9.67 6.83 -0.20
C LYS A 76 8.61 7.23 0.83
N ILE A 77 9.04 7.95 1.87
CA ILE A 77 8.10 8.56 2.82
C ILE A 77 7.58 9.83 2.15
N TYR A 78 6.27 9.89 1.93
CA TYR A 78 5.62 11.08 1.40
C TYR A 78 5.26 12.06 2.52
N ASN A 79 4.71 11.57 3.62
CA ASN A 79 4.37 12.35 4.80
C ASN A 79 4.50 11.51 6.06
N GLU A 80 4.87 12.14 7.18
CA GLU A 80 4.88 11.52 8.49
C GLU A 80 4.25 12.45 9.52
N PHE A 81 3.33 11.89 10.30
CA PHE A 81 2.65 12.50 11.42
C PHE A 81 2.85 11.63 12.67
N ASP A 82 2.39 12.11 13.83
CA ASP A 82 2.54 11.40 15.11
C ASP A 82 1.92 10.00 15.05
N GLU A 83 0.74 9.86 14.44
CA GLU A 83 -0.01 8.60 14.40
C GLU A 83 -0.02 7.90 13.03
N TYR A 84 0.38 8.59 11.96
CA TYR A 84 0.30 8.10 10.58
C TYR A 84 1.60 8.30 9.82
N ILE A 85 1.90 7.40 8.90
CA ILE A 85 2.94 7.58 7.89
C ILE A 85 2.36 7.20 6.52
N THR A 86 2.62 8.03 5.53
CA THR A 86 2.22 7.79 4.14
C THR A 86 3.46 7.50 3.32
N LEU A 87 3.47 6.38 2.61
CA LEU A 87 4.59 5.95 1.79
C LEU A 87 4.17 5.79 0.33
N THR A 88 5.04 6.18 -0.60
CA THR A 88 4.92 5.83 -2.02
C THR A 88 5.85 4.69 -2.36
N TYR A 89 5.40 3.74 -3.18
CA TYR A 89 6.28 2.85 -3.93
C TYR A 89 6.27 3.30 -5.38
N GLU A 90 7.45 3.64 -5.90
CA GLU A 90 7.62 4.20 -7.24
C GLU A 90 8.35 3.19 -8.12
N ASP A 91 7.61 2.51 -8.99
CA ASP A 91 8.17 1.66 -10.03
C ASP A 91 8.25 2.44 -11.34
N ASN A 92 9.42 3.03 -11.58
CA ASN A 92 9.75 3.73 -12.83
C ASN A 92 9.96 2.79 -14.02
N SER A 93 9.75 1.47 -13.84
CA SER A 93 9.77 0.54 -14.98
C SER A 93 8.51 0.74 -15.84
N PHE A 94 8.74 1.24 -17.05
CA PHE A 94 7.68 1.53 -17.99
C PHE A 94 7.22 0.25 -18.70
N VAL A 95 6.32 -0.50 -18.05
CA VAL A 95 5.74 -1.74 -18.59
C VAL A 95 4.41 -1.42 -19.28
N ASN A 96 4.28 -1.79 -20.56
CA ASN A 96 3.05 -1.61 -21.36
C ASN A 96 2.49 -0.17 -21.37
N GLY A 97 3.35 0.85 -21.37
CA GLY A 97 2.90 2.23 -21.49
C GLY A 97 2.52 2.92 -20.17
N ARG A 98 2.75 2.29 -19.00
CA ARG A 98 2.21 2.77 -17.71
C ARG A 98 3.21 2.64 -16.56
N ASN A 99 3.42 3.73 -15.83
CA ASN A 99 4.03 3.70 -14.50
C ASN A 99 3.12 2.99 -13.51
N PHE A 100 3.72 2.36 -12.51
CA PHE A 100 3.02 1.75 -11.41
C PHE A 100 3.47 2.39 -10.12
N ASP A 101 2.56 3.16 -9.54
CA ASP A 101 2.78 3.84 -8.30
C ASP A 101 1.72 3.36 -7.31
N ILE A 102 2.14 3.10 -6.08
CA ILE A 102 1.23 2.87 -4.96
C ILE A 102 1.48 3.94 -3.92
N LEU A 103 0.40 4.43 -3.32
CA LEU A 103 0.43 5.17 -2.08
C LEU A 103 -0.18 4.30 -0.97
N VAL A 104 0.53 4.14 0.14
CA VAL A 104 0.07 3.36 1.29
C VAL A 104 0.01 4.26 2.51
N TYR A 105 -1.13 4.27 3.19
CA TYR A 105 -1.33 4.94 4.47
C TYR A 105 -1.20 3.91 5.58
N LEU A 106 -0.21 4.08 6.44
CA LEU A 106 0.02 3.22 7.59
C LEU A 106 -0.31 3.96 8.88
N TYR A 107 -1.07 3.31 9.76
CA TYR A 107 -1.29 3.77 11.12
C TYR A 107 -0.25 3.15 12.06
N LYS A 108 0.38 3.99 12.88
CA LYS A 108 1.36 3.59 13.90
C LYS A 108 0.62 2.94 15.07
N ARG A 109 0.89 1.66 15.31
CA ARG A 109 0.44 0.92 16.50
C ARG A 109 1.63 0.71 17.43
N LYS A 110 1.39 0.50 18.73
CA LYS A 110 2.44 0.25 19.72
C LYS A 110 3.43 -0.88 19.35
N ASN A 111 3.02 -1.79 18.46
CA ASN A 111 3.78 -2.97 18.06
C ASN A 111 3.99 -3.07 16.52
N GLY A 112 3.90 -1.97 15.78
CA GLY A 112 4.15 -1.95 14.33
C GLY A 112 3.20 -1.07 13.54
N TYR A 113 2.92 -1.44 12.29
CA TYR A 113 2.10 -0.65 11.37
C TYR A 113 0.96 -1.50 10.81
N ILE A 114 -0.20 -0.88 10.62
CA ILE A 114 -1.36 -1.48 9.96
C ILE A 114 -1.78 -0.59 8.79
N ILE A 115 -2.26 -1.19 7.70
CA ILE A 115 -2.69 -0.44 6.52
C ILE A 115 -4.05 0.17 6.81
N HIS A 116 -4.13 1.47 6.71
CA HIS A 116 -5.33 2.27 6.92
C HIS A 116 -5.97 2.71 5.60
N GLY A 117 -5.19 2.78 4.52
CA GLY A 117 -5.64 3.18 3.19
C GLY A 117 -4.60 2.80 2.15
N MET A 118 -5.00 2.70 0.89
CA MET A 118 -4.08 2.46 -0.22
C MET A 118 -4.67 2.98 -1.53
N THR A 119 -3.83 3.61 -2.35
CA THR A 119 -4.18 4.00 -3.72
C THR A 119 -3.26 3.33 -4.71
N VAL A 120 -3.85 2.68 -5.72
CA VAL A 120 -3.12 1.94 -6.76
C VAL A 120 -3.32 2.65 -8.10
N SER A 121 -2.27 3.26 -8.65
CA SER A 121 -2.36 3.90 -9.95
C SER A 121 -1.78 3.05 -11.09
N ARG A 122 -2.48 3.06 -12.23
CA ARG A 122 -2.05 2.43 -13.49
C ARG A 122 -2.01 3.46 -14.61
N GLY A 123 -1.00 4.34 -14.59
CA GLY A 123 -0.67 5.22 -15.72
C GLY A 123 -0.99 6.71 -15.56
N ASN A 124 -1.55 7.15 -14.42
CA ASN A 124 -1.58 8.56 -14.05
C ASN A 124 -0.77 8.76 -12.76
N PRO A 125 -0.02 9.86 -12.58
CA PRO A 125 0.57 10.15 -11.28
C PRO A 125 -0.52 10.13 -10.20
N ILE A 126 -0.25 9.51 -9.05
CA ILE A 126 -1.15 9.65 -7.90
C ILE A 126 -1.19 11.14 -7.57
N HIS A 127 -2.35 11.77 -7.79
CA HIS A 127 -2.59 13.15 -7.40
C HIS A 127 -2.74 13.19 -5.89
N LEU A 128 -1.60 13.28 -5.22
CA LEU A 128 -1.57 13.49 -3.78
C LEU A 128 -2.18 14.87 -3.51
N PRO A 129 -3.12 15.00 -2.56
CA PRO A 129 -3.61 16.31 -2.17
C PRO A 129 -2.41 17.16 -1.77
N GLN A 130 -2.13 18.21 -2.54
CA GLN A 130 -1.13 19.20 -2.16
C GLN A 130 -1.61 19.85 -0.87
N ARG A 131 -0.74 19.89 0.13
CA ARG A 131 -1.02 20.53 1.43
C ARG A 131 -1.46 21.98 1.22
N ASN A 132 -2.51 22.35 1.94
CA ASN A 132 -2.43 23.55 2.78
C ASN A 132 -1.69 23.18 4.07
#